data_AF-A0AA86JBH1-F1
#
_entry.id   AF-A0AA86JBH1-F1
#
_cell.length_a   1.000
_cell.length_b   1.000
_cell.length_c   1.000
_cell.angle_alpha   90.00
_cell.angle_beta   90.00
_cell.angle_gamma   90.00
#
_symmetry.space_group_name_H-M   'P 1'
#
loop_
_entity.id
_entity.type
_entity.pdbx_description
1 polymer ?
#
loop_
_entity_poly.entity_id
_entity_poly.type
_entity_poly.pdbx_seq_one_letter_code
_entity_poly.pdbx_strand_id
1 'polypeptide(L)'
;MIKKTKKITFNKGGTGSKSGRVIIPAPYLEILNITDSEPYVDISLQQNKIVLMKATEEEKTDIWIELKSYILEKLSQQIDDEEKLIYNKILAKMVELEI
;
A
#
# COMPACT_ATOMS: atom_id res chain seq x y z
N MET A 1 2.76 29.52 -11.38
CA MET A 1 3.22 28.34 -10.62
C MET A 1 4.75 28.40 -10.53
N ILE A 2 5.34 28.52 -9.33
CA ILE A 2 6.80 28.60 -9.18
C ILE A 2 7.34 27.16 -9.04
N LYS A 3 8.06 26.68 -10.05
CA LYS A 3 8.71 25.36 -10.01
C LYS A 3 10.09 25.49 -9.36
N LYS A 4 10.30 24.85 -8.22
CA LYS A 4 11.60 24.83 -7.53
C LYS A 4 12.23 23.44 -7.66
N THR A 5 13.38 23.35 -8.31
CA THR A 5 14.17 22.12 -8.39
C THR A 5 14.75 21.80 -7.02
N LYS A 6 14.58 20.55 -6.55
CA LYS A 6 15.12 20.06 -5.29
C LYS A 6 16.14 18.96 -5.57
N LYS A 7 17.24 18.95 -4.82
CA LYS A 7 18.22 17.86 -4.84
C LYS A 7 17.65 16.66 -4.10
N ILE A 8 17.75 15.48 -4.70
CA ILE A 8 17.52 14.21 -4.01
C ILE A 8 18.85 13.81 -3.35
N THR A 9 18.82 13.60 -2.04
CA THR A 9 19.97 13.06 -1.31
C THR A 9 19.78 11.56 -1.17
N PHE A 10 20.76 10.79 -1.63
CA PHE A 10 20.80 9.35 -1.48
C PHE A 10 21.63 9.00 -0.26
N ASN A 11 21.05 8.21 0.64
CA ASN A 11 21.77 7.65 1.78
C ASN A 11 22.30 6.26 1.38
N LYS A 12 23.54 5.96 1.77
CA LYS A 12 24.02 4.57 1.80
C LYS A 12 23.53 3.95 3.11
N GLY A 13 22.45 3.15 3.06
CA GLY A 13 22.02 2.36 4.20
C GLY A 13 22.84 1.06 4.32
N GLY A 14 22.79 0.42 5.49
CA GLY A 14 23.27 -0.95 5.67
C GLY A 14 22.60 -1.94 4.70
N THR A 15 23.23 -3.12 4.53
CA THR A 15 22.79 -4.24 3.66
C THR A 15 22.42 -3.87 2.21
N GLY A 16 22.98 -2.78 1.66
CA GLY A 16 22.94 -2.51 0.21
C GLY A 16 21.71 -1.78 -0.30
N SER A 17 20.79 -1.36 0.57
CA SER A 17 19.62 -0.56 0.15
C SER A 17 20.02 0.91 -0.12
N LYS A 18 19.67 1.40 -1.31
CA LYS A 18 19.76 2.83 -1.67
C LYS A 18 18.41 3.48 -1.45
N SER A 19 18.31 4.38 -0.48
CA SER A 19 17.10 5.19 -0.26
C SER A 19 17.40 6.67 -0.53
N GLY A 20 16.41 7.37 -1.08
CA GLY A 20 16.45 8.81 -1.32
C GLY A 20 15.48 9.53 -0.40
N ARG A 21 15.81 10.77 0.01
CA ARG A 21 14.87 11.64 0.73
C ARG A 21 14.42 12.79 -0.16
N VAL A 22 13.11 13.07 -0.15
CA VAL A 22 12.50 14.23 -0.79
C VAL A 22 11.77 15.04 0.29
N ILE A 23 12.00 16.34 0.34
CA ILE A 23 11.32 17.24 1.29
C ILE A 23 10.12 17.86 0.59
N ILE A 24 8.93 17.56 1.10
CA ILE A 24 7.66 18.11 0.64
C ILE A 24 7.39 19.40 1.43
N PRO A 25 7.12 20.54 0.78
CA PRO A 25 6.66 21.74 1.46
C PRO A 25 5.40 21.51 2.30
N ALA A 26 5.38 22.04 3.53
CA ALA A 26 4.25 21.93 4.46
C ALA A 26 2.89 22.29 3.84
N PRO A 27 2.74 23.35 3.01
CA PRO A 27 1.45 23.67 2.42
C PRO A 27 0.83 22.55 1.57
N TYR A 28 1.64 21.68 0.95
CA TYR A 28 1.10 20.54 0.21
C TYR A 28 0.57 19.45 1.14
N LEU A 29 1.22 19.25 2.30
CA LEU A 29 0.75 18.32 3.33
C LEU A 29 -0.56 18.82 3.95
N GLU A 30 -0.66 20.13 4.21
CA GLU A 30 -1.87 20.79 4.70
C GLU A 30 -3.03 20.65 3.71
N ILE A 31 -2.80 20.88 2.41
CA ILE A 31 -3.82 20.70 1.37
C ILE A 31 -4.29 19.23 1.29
N LEU A 32 -3.38 18.28 1.49
CA LEU A 32 -3.71 16.86 1.55
C LEU A 32 -4.28 16.43 2.91
N ASN A 33 -4.41 17.34 3.88
CA ASN A 33 -4.84 17.06 5.25
C ASN A 33 -4.04 15.93 5.92
N ILE A 34 -2.72 15.91 5.70
CA ILE A 34 -1.79 14.99 6.35
C ILE A 34 -1.35 15.66 7.67
N THR A 35 -1.60 14.98 8.78
CA THR A 35 -1.32 15.48 10.13
C THR A 35 -0.45 14.50 10.90
N ASP A 36 0.02 14.88 12.08
CA ASP A 36 0.78 13.97 12.95
C ASP A 36 -0.06 12.77 13.41
N SER A 37 -1.38 12.93 13.51
CA SER A 37 -2.32 11.85 13.86
C SER A 37 -2.72 10.98 12.67
N GLU A 38 -2.66 11.53 11.45
CA GLU A 38 -2.95 10.82 10.20
C GLU A 38 -1.80 11.02 9.18
N PRO A 39 -0.60 10.45 9.44
CA PRO A 39 0.62 10.78 8.70
C PRO A 39 0.84 9.91 7.46
N TYR A 40 -0.15 9.11 7.05
CA TYR A 40 0.02 8.06 6.05
C TYR A 40 -0.25 8.58 4.63
N VAL A 41 0.60 8.14 3.70
CA VAL A 41 0.47 8.42 2.28
C VAL A 41 0.83 7.20 1.45
N ASP A 42 0.11 7.03 0.35
CA ASP A 42 0.47 6.09 -0.69
C ASP A 42 1.37 6.76 -1.72
N ILE A 43 2.40 6.02 -2.14
CA ILE A 43 3.39 6.48 -3.11
C ILE A 43 3.35 5.54 -4.32
N SER A 44 2.97 6.07 -5.48
CA SER A 44 2.97 5.30 -6.73
C SER A 44 3.73 6.01 -7.85
N LEU A 45 4.22 5.24 -8.83
CA LEU A 45 4.86 5.76 -10.03
C LEU A 45 3.86 5.69 -11.20
N GLN A 46 3.46 6.85 -11.72
CA GLN A 46 2.54 6.94 -12.85
C GLN A 46 3.09 7.91 -13.89
N GLN A 47 3.23 7.46 -15.14
CA GLN A 47 3.66 8.32 -16.27
C GLN A 47 4.92 9.16 -15.96
N ASN A 48 5.94 8.56 -15.35
CA ASN A 48 7.16 9.22 -14.89
C ASN A 48 6.96 10.30 -13.80
N LYS A 49 5.89 10.21 -13.02
CA LYS A 49 5.62 11.06 -11.86
C LYS A 49 5.47 10.19 -10.62
N ILE A 50 6.06 10.65 -9.52
CA ILE A 50 5.71 10.13 -8.19
C ILE A 50 4.42 10.82 -7.79
N VAL A 51 3.37 10.03 -7.58
CA VAL A 51 2.07 10.49 -7.09
C VAL A 51 1.98 10.15 -5.61
N LEU A 52 1.66 11.17 -4.81
CA LEU A 52 1.42 11.05 -3.37
C LEU A 52 -0.07 11.24 -3.14
N MET A 53 -0.71 10.29 -2.47
CA MET A 53 -2.11 10.37 -2.08
C MET A 53 -2.20 10.21 -0.57
N LYS A 54 -3.13 10.92 0.08
CA LYS A 54 -3.45 10.63 1.48
C LYS A 54 -3.95 9.19 1.55
N ALA A 55 -3.44 8.45 2.53
CA ALA A 55 -3.97 7.14 2.88
C ALA A 55 -4.50 7.21 4.32
N THR A 56 -5.62 6.56 4.59
CA THR A 56 -6.05 6.32 5.97
C THR A 56 -5.33 5.09 6.52
N GLU A 57 -5.31 4.95 7.85
CA GLU A 57 -4.80 3.73 8.48
C GLU A 57 -5.67 2.50 8.12
N GLU A 58 -6.95 2.74 7.81
CA GLU A 58 -7.94 1.74 7.38
C GLU A 58 -7.72 1.30 5.92
N GLU A 59 -7.24 2.20 5.05
CA GLU A 59 -6.89 1.92 3.65
C GLU A 59 -5.59 1.12 3.51
N LYS A 60 -4.83 0.91 4.61
CA LYS A 60 -3.76 -0.11 4.66
C LYS A 60 -4.32 -1.53 4.68
N THR A 61 -5.34 -1.79 3.88
CA THR A 61 -5.80 -3.14 3.67
C THR A 61 -4.75 -3.80 2.79
N ASP A 62 -3.95 -4.66 3.40
CA ASP A 62 -3.11 -5.59 2.67
C ASP A 62 -3.99 -6.29 1.63
N ILE A 63 -3.56 -6.34 0.36
CA ILE A 63 -4.26 -7.04 -0.72
C ILE A 63 -4.64 -8.46 -0.27
N TRP A 64 -3.81 -9.06 0.58
CA TRP A 64 -4.05 -10.36 1.16
C TRP A 64 -5.20 -10.39 2.19
N ILE A 65 -5.41 -9.32 2.97
CA ILE A 65 -6.56 -9.19 3.87
C ILE A 65 -7.86 -9.03 3.06
N GLU A 66 -7.84 -8.24 1.99
CA GLU A 66 -9.00 -8.07 1.10
C GLU A 66 -9.34 -9.40 0.41
N LEU A 67 -8.34 -10.08 -0.16
CA LEU A 67 -8.50 -11.38 -0.79
C LEU A 67 -9.04 -12.42 0.21
N LYS A 68 -8.51 -12.45 1.44
CA LYS A 68 -8.97 -13.37 2.50
C LYS A 68 -10.43 -13.14 2.84
N SER A 69 -10.82 -11.89 2.99
CA SER A 69 -12.20 -11.49 3.30
C SER A 69 -13.16 -11.91 2.18
N TYR A 70 -12.78 -11.66 0.93
CA TYR A 70 -13.53 -12.09 -0.24
C TYR A 70 -13.69 -13.61 -0.30
N ILE A 71 -12.62 -14.38 -0.09
CA ILE A 71 -12.68 -15.84 -0.14
C ILE A 71 -13.60 -16.39 0.95
N LEU A 72 -13.51 -15.86 2.18
CA LEU A 72 -14.38 -16.28 3.29
C LEU A 72 -15.85 -15.98 3.01
N GLU A 73 -16.16 -14.84 2.40
CA GLU A 73 -17.53 -14.50 1.98
C GLU A 73 -18.03 -15.51 0.94
N LYS A 74 -17.23 -15.84 -0.08
CA LYS A 74 -17.60 -16.81 -1.11
C LYS A 74 -17.84 -18.20 -0.53
N LEU A 75 -17.00 -18.66 0.39
CA LEU A 75 -17.17 -19.94 1.08
C LEU A 75 -18.41 -20.00 1.97
N SER A 76 -18.95 -18.85 2.41
CA SER A 76 -20.20 -18.76 3.17
C SER A 76 -21.45 -18.88 2.29
N GLN A 77 -21.31 -18.67 0.98
CA GLN A 77 -22.38 -18.80 -0.01
C GLN A 77 -22.51 -20.27 -0.46
N GLN A 78 -23.66 -20.63 -1.03
CA GLN A 78 -23.87 -21.94 -1.62
C GLN A 78 -23.18 -22.01 -2.99
N ILE A 79 -21.87 -22.26 -2.97
CA ILE A 79 -21.00 -22.45 -4.15
C ILE A 79 -20.80 -23.93 -4.46
N ASP A 80 -20.34 -24.26 -5.66
CA ASP A 80 -20.05 -25.64 -6.04
C ASP A 80 -18.77 -26.21 -5.37
N ASP A 81 -18.65 -27.54 -5.39
CA ASP A 81 -17.56 -28.24 -4.72
C ASP A 81 -16.17 -27.96 -5.34
N GLU A 82 -16.12 -27.63 -6.63
CA GLU A 82 -14.88 -27.34 -7.34
C GLU A 82 -14.34 -25.95 -6.97
N GLU A 83 -15.21 -24.94 -6.97
CA GLU A 83 -14.89 -23.59 -6.48
C GLU A 83 -14.47 -23.61 -5.01
N LYS A 84 -15.20 -24.37 -4.18
CA LYS A 84 -14.87 -24.54 -2.76
C LYS A 84 -13.49 -25.15 -2.56
N LEU A 85 -13.10 -26.13 -3.39
CA LEU A 85 -11.78 -26.73 -3.32
C LEU A 85 -10.68 -25.73 -3.67
N ILE A 86 -10.90 -24.89 -4.69
CA ILE A 86 -9.94 -23.86 -5.12
C ILE A 86 -9.73 -22.83 -4.00
N TYR A 87 -10.82 -22.29 -3.45
CA TYR A 87 -10.75 -21.28 -2.39
C TYR A 87 -10.04 -21.79 -1.12
N ASN A 88 -10.30 -23.03 -0.71
CA ASN A 88 -9.62 -23.61 0.44
C ASN A 88 -8.11 -23.81 0.20
N LYS A 89 -7.70 -24.17 -1.03
CA LYS A 89 -6.28 -24.27 -1.38
C LYS A 89 -5.58 -22.91 -1.31
N ILE A 90 -6.24 -21.85 -1.78
CA ILE A 90 -5.71 -20.49 -1.71
C ILE A 90 -5.54 -20.06 -0.25
N LEU A 91 -6.55 -20.26 0.60
CA LEU A 91 -6.45 -19.95 2.04
C LEU A 91 -5.33 -20.71 2.74
N ALA A 92 -5.18 -22.01 2.46
CA ALA A 92 -4.10 -22.81 3.02
C ALA A 92 -2.72 -22.25 2.64
N LYS A 93 -2.57 -21.83 1.37
CA LYS A 93 -1.32 -21.27 0.88
C LYS A 93 -1.00 -19.91 1.51
N MET A 94 -2.02 -19.09 1.79
CA MET A 94 -1.84 -17.81 2.50
C MET A 94 -1.33 -18.05 3.92
N VAL A 95 -1.92 -19.00 4.65
CA VAL A 95 -1.48 -19.38 6.00
C VAL A 95 -0.03 -19.89 6.01
N GLU A 96 0.37 -20.70 5.03
CA GLU A 96 1.76 -21.17 4.89
C GLU A 96 2.78 -20.04 4.70
N LEU A 97 2.37 -18.92 4.10
CA LEU A 97 3.24 -17.80 3.81
C LEU A 97 3.34 -16.78 4.97
N GLU A 98 2.69 -17.06 6.12
CA GLU A 98 2.52 -16.13 7.24
C GLU A 98 1.87 -14.80 6.83
N ILE A 99 0.93 -14.88 5.89
CA ILE A 99 0.11 -13.77 5.40
C ILE A 99 -1.33 -13.87 5.92
#